data_AF-A0A3E0WT66-F1
#
_entry.id   AF-A0A3E0WT66-F1
#
_cell.length_a   1.000
_cell.length_b   1.000
_cell.length_c   1.000
_cell.angle_alpha   90.00
_cell.angle_beta   90.00
_cell.angle_gamma   90.00
#
_symmetry.space_group_name_H-M   'P 1'
#
loop_
_entity.id
_entity.type
_entity.pdbx_description
1 polymer ?
#
loop_
_entity_poly.entity_id
_entity_poly.type
_entity_poly.pdbx_seq_one_letter_code
_entity_poly.pdbx_strand_id
1 'polypeptide(L)'
;MCTSIMAGKEATDDGVVVLARNEDFTRNNWNKYLVYRRLPEYRLDKANAIVDGRWTLGNGLSVPIPTKAYGYSAIPDSAGYREASHAIGDRFFYEERGINERNVAISATNSLAINDKAQAADPLLKAGGVAESVILTLILPQVDSAREAVSLLGRYIEEYGASEVNGVLLGDPQEAWYFENGSAHHWIAVKVPQDSYIAVANGMRVHGVDLDSPDVKCSRGLYEFAVTHGLLDHPDRHSFDFAEAFGVVGDPYNVDRVWLAQKS
;
A
#
# COMPACT_ATOMS: atom_id res chain seq x y z
N MET A 1 -9.72 8.27 -11.15
CA MET A 1 -9.00 7.09 -10.62
C MET A 1 -7.55 7.49 -10.40
N CYS A 2 -6.94 7.04 -9.32
CA CYS A 2 -5.62 7.52 -8.89
C CYS A 2 -4.49 7.31 -9.92
N THR A 3 -3.46 8.14 -9.85
CA THR A 3 -2.20 8.06 -10.59
C THR A 3 -1.10 8.50 -9.66
N SER A 4 -0.01 7.76 -9.68
CA SER A 4 1.11 7.96 -8.78
C SER A 4 2.40 8.17 -9.52
N ILE A 5 3.25 9.01 -8.95
CA ILE A 5 4.61 9.26 -9.38
C ILE A 5 5.51 9.12 -8.15
N MET A 6 6.58 8.36 -8.29
CA MET A 6 7.66 8.33 -7.30
C MET A 6 8.99 8.62 -8.00
N ALA A 7 9.89 9.32 -7.32
CA ALA A 7 11.24 9.56 -7.82
C ALA A 7 12.26 9.31 -6.71
N GLY A 8 13.35 8.65 -7.08
CA GLY A 8 14.55 8.57 -6.27
C GLY A 8 15.23 9.93 -6.17
N LYS A 9 16.11 10.11 -5.17
CA LYS A 9 16.65 11.44 -4.85
C LYS A 9 17.56 12.00 -5.95
N GLU A 10 18.31 11.15 -6.65
CA GLU A 10 19.21 11.53 -7.75
C GLU A 10 18.43 11.82 -9.05
N ALA A 11 17.14 11.48 -9.10
CA ALA A 11 16.23 11.86 -10.18
C ALA A 11 15.57 13.24 -9.99
N THR A 12 15.89 13.94 -8.89
CA THR A 12 15.29 15.24 -8.55
C THR A 12 16.36 16.32 -8.38
N ASP A 13 16.04 17.56 -8.77
CA ASP A 13 16.99 18.68 -8.70
C ASP A 13 17.49 18.98 -7.27
N ASP A 14 16.62 18.80 -6.27
CA ASP A 14 16.90 19.11 -4.87
C ASP A 14 17.44 17.92 -4.06
N GLY A 15 17.66 16.76 -4.69
CA GLY A 15 18.20 15.59 -4.00
C GLY A 15 17.24 14.98 -2.98
N VAL A 16 15.93 14.98 -3.26
CA VAL A 16 14.88 14.51 -2.34
C VAL A 16 14.07 13.35 -2.92
N VAL A 17 13.64 12.43 -2.06
CA VAL A 17 12.67 11.41 -2.45
C VAL A 17 11.29 12.05 -2.62
N VAL A 18 10.63 11.78 -3.75
CA VAL A 18 9.27 12.30 -4.05
C VAL A 18 8.29 11.13 -4.07
N LEU A 19 7.20 11.27 -3.30
CA LEU A 19 6.00 10.44 -3.39
C LEU A 19 4.81 11.35 -3.73
N ALA A 20 4.15 11.11 -4.84
CA ALA A 20 3.01 11.90 -5.28
C ALA A 20 1.88 11.00 -5.79
N ARG A 21 0.65 11.31 -5.39
CA ARG A 21 -0.56 10.65 -5.85
C ARG A 21 -1.69 11.65 -5.94
N ASN A 22 -2.51 11.60 -6.99
CA ASN A 22 -3.85 12.15 -6.94
C ASN A 22 -4.80 11.10 -6.36
N GLU A 23 -5.56 11.48 -5.36
CA GLU A 23 -6.61 10.63 -4.80
C GLU A 23 -7.93 10.97 -5.46
N ASP A 24 -8.48 9.99 -6.17
CA ASP A 24 -9.74 10.14 -6.91
C ASP A 24 -10.71 9.06 -6.48
N PHE A 25 -11.98 9.43 -6.29
CA PHE A 25 -13.05 8.48 -6.07
C PHE A 25 -14.15 8.60 -7.13
N THR A 26 -14.73 7.48 -7.55
CA THR A 26 -15.70 7.45 -8.66
C THR A 26 -17.07 8.01 -8.28
N ARG A 27 -17.41 8.04 -6.97
CA ARG A 27 -18.75 8.43 -6.51
C ARG A 27 -18.82 9.84 -5.91
N ASN A 28 -17.89 10.21 -5.04
CA ASN A 28 -17.81 11.51 -4.37
C ASN A 28 -16.39 11.75 -3.86
N ASN A 29 -15.73 12.83 -4.28
CA ASN A 29 -14.53 13.28 -3.59
C ASN A 29 -14.95 13.96 -2.28
N TRP A 30 -14.67 13.34 -1.15
CA TRP A 30 -14.89 13.96 0.15
C TRP A 30 -14.01 15.20 0.30
N ASN A 31 -14.49 16.20 1.04
CA ASN A 31 -13.60 17.28 1.48
C ASN A 31 -12.47 16.66 2.30
N LYS A 32 -11.25 17.10 2.02
CA LYS A 32 -10.05 16.70 2.74
C LYS A 32 -9.59 17.81 3.66
N TYR A 33 -8.94 17.43 4.75
CA TYR A 33 -8.31 18.37 5.67
C TYR A 33 -6.98 17.81 6.15
N LEU A 34 -6.00 18.68 6.36
CA LEU A 34 -4.73 18.30 6.95
C LEU A 34 -4.91 18.19 8.46
N VAL A 35 -4.46 17.06 9.03
CA VAL A 35 -4.44 16.86 10.48
C VAL A 35 -3.07 16.34 10.91
N TYR A 36 -2.65 16.72 12.11
CA TYR A 36 -1.50 16.11 12.78
C TYR A 36 -1.98 15.31 13.98
N ARG A 37 -1.76 14.00 13.94
CA ARG A 37 -2.07 13.08 15.04
C ARG A 37 -0.87 12.98 15.95
N ARG A 38 -1.00 13.56 17.14
CA ARG A 38 0.03 13.48 18.18
C ARG A 38 0.18 12.06 18.74
N LEU A 39 -0.90 11.30 18.77
CA LEU A 39 -0.93 9.92 19.24
C LEU A 39 -1.76 9.08 18.27
N PRO A 40 -1.37 7.83 18.00
CA PRO A 40 -2.20 6.89 17.26
C PRO A 40 -3.41 6.44 18.09
N GLU A 41 -4.42 5.88 17.43
CA GLU A 41 -5.70 5.49 18.05
C GLU A 41 -5.53 4.57 19.27
N TYR A 42 -4.61 3.60 19.20
CA TYR A 42 -4.33 2.65 20.28
C TYR A 42 -3.56 3.25 21.48
N ARG A 43 -3.32 4.56 21.49
CA ARG A 43 -2.76 5.32 22.62
C ARG A 43 -3.70 6.40 23.17
N LEU A 44 -4.91 6.54 22.61
CA LEU A 44 -5.87 7.52 23.09
C LEU A 44 -6.59 7.03 24.34
N ASP A 45 -6.82 7.93 25.29
CA ASP A 45 -7.66 7.67 26.46
C ASP A 45 -9.07 7.28 25.98
N LYS A 46 -9.59 6.16 26.49
CA LYS A 46 -10.89 5.57 26.10
C LYS A 46 -10.95 5.16 24.62
N ALA A 47 -9.86 4.62 24.07
CA ALA A 47 -9.90 4.01 22.74
C ALA A 47 -10.87 2.81 22.74
N ASN A 48 -12.09 3.02 22.26
CA ASN A 48 -13.12 1.97 22.11
C ASN A 48 -12.70 0.85 21.15
N ALA A 49 -11.65 1.10 20.37
CA ALA A 49 -11.02 0.15 19.46
C ALA A 49 -10.11 -0.87 20.17
N ILE A 50 -9.90 -0.76 21.49
CA ILE A 50 -8.95 -1.60 22.24
C ILE A 50 -9.69 -2.52 23.21
N VAL A 51 -9.57 -3.82 22.98
CA VAL A 51 -10.15 -4.87 23.83
C VAL A 51 -9.14 -6.01 23.96
N ASP A 52 -8.87 -6.47 25.18
CA ASP A 52 -8.00 -7.62 25.49
C ASP A 52 -6.63 -7.61 24.78
N GLY A 53 -5.97 -6.45 24.75
CA GLY A 53 -4.64 -6.33 24.15
C GLY A 53 -4.65 -6.30 22.61
N ARG A 54 -5.82 -6.18 22.00
CA ARG A 54 -6.00 -6.06 20.55
C ARG A 54 -6.55 -4.70 20.16
N TRP A 55 -6.13 -4.23 19.00
CA TRP A 55 -6.59 -3.00 18.36
C TRP A 55 -7.40 -3.33 17.10
N THR A 56 -8.65 -2.91 17.08
CA THR A 56 -9.58 -3.09 15.95
C THR A 56 -9.74 -1.78 15.17
N LEU A 57 -9.38 -1.82 13.88
CA LEU A 57 -9.51 -0.69 12.95
C LEU A 57 -10.94 -0.59 12.40
N GLY A 58 -11.25 0.52 11.72
CA GLY A 58 -12.63 0.85 11.32
C GLY A 58 -13.26 -0.06 10.27
N ASN A 59 -12.44 -0.83 9.57
CA ASN A 59 -12.88 -1.87 8.66
C ASN A 59 -13.04 -3.25 9.33
N GLY A 60 -12.70 -3.37 10.62
CA GLY A 60 -12.79 -4.61 11.40
C GLY A 60 -11.51 -5.41 11.54
N LEU A 61 -10.44 -5.02 10.84
CA LEU A 61 -9.13 -5.63 11.04
C LEU A 61 -8.73 -5.48 12.51
N SER A 62 -8.44 -6.59 13.18
CA SER A 62 -7.99 -6.61 14.56
C SER A 62 -6.56 -7.13 14.61
N VAL A 63 -5.65 -6.38 15.23
CA VAL A 63 -4.22 -6.72 15.36
C VAL A 63 -3.76 -6.58 16.82
N PRO A 64 -2.66 -7.22 17.25
CA PRO A 64 -2.05 -6.94 18.53
C PRO A 64 -1.73 -5.45 18.68
N ILE A 65 -1.87 -4.90 19.88
CA ILE A 65 -1.52 -3.49 20.13
C ILE A 65 -0.04 -3.26 19.82
N PRO A 66 0.30 -2.27 18.98
CA PRO A 66 1.68 -1.89 18.72
C PRO A 66 2.45 -1.43 19.96
N THR A 67 3.76 -1.65 19.94
CA THR A 67 4.68 -1.18 20.98
C THR A 67 5.13 0.26 20.74
N LYS A 68 5.48 0.60 19.49
CA LYS A 68 5.79 1.96 19.03
C LYS A 68 4.51 2.79 18.91
N ALA A 69 4.65 4.12 18.93
CA ALA A 69 3.52 5.04 18.85
C ALA A 69 3.98 6.43 18.38
N TYR A 70 4.31 6.53 17.10
CA TYR A 70 4.78 7.77 16.50
C TYR A 70 3.63 8.71 16.14
N GLY A 71 3.84 10.01 16.36
CA GLY A 71 2.95 11.05 15.82
C GLY A 71 3.15 11.20 14.31
N TYR A 72 2.10 11.60 13.59
CA TYR A 72 2.14 11.69 12.13
C TYR A 72 1.11 12.67 11.54
N SER A 73 1.40 13.21 10.35
CA SER A 73 0.44 13.99 9.56
C SER A 73 -0.46 13.08 8.72
N ALA A 74 -1.68 13.50 8.43
CA ALA A 74 -2.65 12.76 7.62
C ALA A 74 -3.57 13.69 6.82
N ILE A 75 -4.19 13.17 5.76
CA ILE A 75 -5.22 13.87 4.96
C ILE A 75 -6.51 13.03 4.89
N PRO A 76 -7.22 12.88 6.02
CA PRO A 76 -8.45 12.09 6.11
C PRO A 76 -9.62 12.63 5.28
N ASP A 77 -10.54 11.73 4.96
CA ASP A 77 -11.88 12.08 4.51
C ASP A 77 -12.69 12.78 5.61
N SER A 78 -13.27 13.94 5.29
CA SER A 78 -14.17 14.68 6.19
C SER A 78 -15.35 13.86 6.72
N ALA A 79 -15.77 12.84 5.99
CA ALA A 79 -16.86 11.95 6.41
C ALA A 79 -16.50 10.46 6.30
N GLY A 80 -15.21 10.10 6.42
CA GLY A 80 -14.74 8.71 6.32
C GLY A 80 -15.51 7.76 7.24
N TYR A 81 -15.89 8.23 8.44
CA TYR A 81 -16.71 7.49 9.41
C TYR A 81 -18.05 6.95 8.87
N ARG A 82 -18.61 7.56 7.81
CA ARG A 82 -19.84 7.08 7.18
C ARG A 82 -19.65 5.79 6.39
N GLU A 83 -18.42 5.44 6.08
CA GLU A 83 -18.04 4.22 5.36
C GLU A 83 -17.59 3.12 6.31
N ALA A 84 -17.56 3.38 7.63
CA ALA A 84 -17.11 2.41 8.61
C ALA A 84 -18.02 1.17 8.60
N SER A 85 -17.41 0.00 8.47
CA SER A 85 -18.12 -1.28 8.60
C SER A 85 -18.16 -1.78 10.04
N HIS A 86 -17.37 -1.18 10.94
CA HIS A 86 -17.32 -1.50 12.36
C HIS A 86 -17.54 -0.25 13.22
N ALA A 87 -18.14 -0.46 14.41
CA ALA A 87 -18.55 0.63 15.29
C ALA A 87 -17.35 1.25 16.04
N ILE A 88 -16.48 1.96 15.32
CA ILE A 88 -15.38 2.74 15.90
C ILE A 88 -15.70 4.24 16.04
N GLY A 89 -16.95 4.62 15.78
CA GLY A 89 -17.40 6.02 15.85
C GLY A 89 -16.84 6.86 14.72
N ASP A 90 -16.46 8.10 15.03
CA ASP A 90 -15.87 9.07 14.11
C ASP A 90 -14.36 8.86 13.86
N ARG A 91 -13.83 7.69 14.26
CA ARG A 91 -12.40 7.36 14.22
C ARG A 91 -11.96 6.54 13.01
N PHE A 92 -12.82 6.46 11.99
CA PHE A 92 -12.50 5.84 10.71
C PHE A 92 -12.16 6.91 9.69
N PHE A 93 -10.91 6.92 9.23
CA PHE A 93 -10.30 8.15 8.74
C PHE A 93 -10.02 8.21 7.24
N TYR A 94 -9.73 7.10 6.56
CA TYR A 94 -9.25 7.12 5.17
C TYR A 94 -8.16 8.17 4.94
N GLU A 95 -6.99 7.92 5.52
CA GLU A 95 -6.00 8.99 5.78
C GLU A 95 -5.19 9.44 4.56
N GLU A 96 -5.31 8.73 3.43
CA GLU A 96 -4.67 9.01 2.14
C GLU A 96 -3.13 8.99 2.18
N ARG A 97 -2.51 10.04 2.73
CA ARG A 97 -1.06 10.16 2.88
C ARG A 97 -0.66 10.84 4.18
N GLY A 98 0.59 10.60 4.57
CA GLY A 98 1.13 11.12 5.81
C GLY A 98 2.62 10.98 5.94
N ILE A 99 3.20 11.74 6.87
CA ILE A 99 4.60 11.64 7.29
C ILE A 99 4.65 11.52 8.80
N ASN A 100 5.38 10.53 9.33
CA ASN A 100 5.58 10.37 10.77
C ASN A 100 6.79 11.16 11.31
N GLU A 101 6.97 11.19 12.62
CA GLU A 101 8.10 11.89 13.28
C GLU A 101 9.49 11.28 13.00
N ARG A 102 9.54 10.15 12.29
CA ARG A 102 10.77 9.49 11.81
C ARG A 102 11.05 9.83 10.35
N ASN A 103 10.28 10.75 9.76
CA ASN A 103 10.33 11.14 8.34
C ASN A 103 9.98 10.00 7.36
N VAL A 104 9.24 9.00 7.81
CA VAL A 104 8.67 8.00 6.90
C VAL A 104 7.39 8.57 6.32
N ALA A 105 7.30 8.57 5.00
CA ALA A 105 6.15 9.00 4.23
C ALA A 105 5.44 7.78 3.61
N ILE A 106 4.11 7.79 3.64
CA ILE A 106 3.27 6.79 2.99
C ILE A 106 2.15 7.51 2.24
N SER A 107 1.83 7.05 1.02
CA SER A 107 0.57 7.35 0.34
C SER A 107 -0.11 6.03 -0.06
N ALA A 108 -1.36 5.87 0.36
CA ALA A 108 -2.15 4.66 0.18
C ALA A 108 -3.60 5.05 -0.21
N THR A 109 -4.14 4.63 -1.37
CA THR A 109 -3.55 3.68 -2.33
C THR A 109 -3.77 4.07 -3.80
N ASN A 110 -3.06 3.38 -4.70
CA ASN A 110 -3.55 3.15 -6.04
C ASN A 110 -4.35 1.86 -6.05
N SER A 111 -5.67 1.91 -6.20
CA SER A 111 -6.46 0.69 -6.39
C SER A 111 -6.01 -0.01 -7.67
N LEU A 112 -5.73 -1.31 -7.60
CA LEU A 112 -5.28 -2.12 -8.74
C LEU A 112 -6.37 -3.10 -9.17
N ALA A 113 -6.11 -3.87 -10.23
CA ALA A 113 -7.00 -4.93 -10.72
C ALA A 113 -6.30 -6.29 -10.60
N ILE A 114 -6.98 -7.26 -9.98
CA ILE A 114 -6.57 -8.66 -9.87
C ILE A 114 -7.16 -9.48 -11.02
N ASN A 115 -6.40 -10.43 -11.57
CA ASN A 115 -6.89 -11.35 -12.60
C ASN A 115 -7.67 -12.55 -12.01
N ASP A 116 -8.47 -13.21 -12.84
CA ASP A 116 -9.34 -14.31 -12.41
C ASP A 116 -8.57 -15.51 -11.84
N LYS A 117 -7.37 -15.80 -12.35
CA LYS A 117 -6.55 -16.92 -11.87
C LYS A 117 -6.05 -16.67 -10.45
N ALA A 118 -5.48 -15.50 -10.19
CA ALA A 118 -5.02 -15.10 -8.86
C ALA A 118 -6.20 -14.98 -7.87
N GLN A 119 -7.31 -14.39 -8.31
CA GLN A 119 -8.53 -14.28 -7.51
C GLN A 119 -9.13 -15.66 -7.15
N ALA A 120 -8.99 -16.67 -8.01
CA ALA A 120 -9.40 -18.04 -7.72
C ALA A 120 -8.42 -18.77 -6.79
N ALA A 121 -7.11 -18.52 -6.94
CA ALA A 121 -6.06 -19.17 -6.17
C ALA A 121 -5.95 -18.65 -4.72
N ASP A 122 -6.10 -17.35 -4.51
CA ASP A 122 -6.04 -16.70 -3.19
C ASP A 122 -7.03 -15.53 -3.12
N PRO A 123 -8.33 -15.82 -2.87
CA PRO A 123 -9.39 -14.84 -2.99
C PRO A 123 -9.32 -13.75 -1.92
N LEU A 124 -9.51 -12.50 -2.35
CA LEU A 124 -9.67 -11.34 -1.46
C LEU A 124 -10.73 -11.59 -0.37
N LEU A 125 -10.44 -11.08 0.82
CA LEU A 125 -11.36 -11.16 1.95
C LEU A 125 -12.63 -10.34 1.69
N LYS A 126 -13.79 -10.89 2.07
CA LYS A 126 -15.08 -10.23 1.90
C LYS A 126 -15.31 -9.06 2.87
N ALA A 127 -14.59 -9.04 3.98
CA ALA A 127 -14.64 -8.01 5.02
C ALA A 127 -13.39 -8.09 5.91
N GLY A 128 -13.01 -6.97 6.53
CA GLY A 128 -11.80 -6.89 7.35
C GLY A 128 -10.53 -6.88 6.49
N GLY A 129 -9.43 -7.39 7.05
CA GLY A 129 -8.14 -7.44 6.35
C GLY A 129 -7.49 -6.06 6.14
N VAL A 130 -6.38 -6.07 5.42
CA VAL A 130 -5.70 -4.86 4.96
C VAL A 130 -6.45 -4.27 3.76
N ALA A 131 -6.76 -2.98 3.84
CA ALA A 131 -7.51 -2.21 2.84
C ALA A 131 -7.01 -0.77 2.80
N GLU A 132 -7.29 -0.04 1.71
CA GLU A 132 -6.90 1.37 1.55
C GLU A 132 -7.23 2.20 2.80
N SER A 133 -8.45 2.02 3.30
CA SER A 133 -9.04 2.72 4.43
C SER A 133 -8.25 2.70 5.74
N VAL A 134 -7.36 1.73 5.91
CA VAL A 134 -6.67 1.47 7.17
C VAL A 134 -5.15 1.43 7.07
N ILE A 135 -4.56 1.33 5.87
CA ILE A 135 -3.10 1.15 5.71
C ILE A 135 -2.31 2.26 6.43
N LEU A 136 -2.69 3.52 6.28
CA LEU A 136 -1.97 4.61 6.92
C LEU A 136 -2.05 4.55 8.44
N THR A 137 -3.26 4.45 8.97
CA THR A 137 -3.51 4.34 10.41
C THR A 137 -2.73 3.16 10.98
N LEU A 138 -2.72 2.03 10.26
CA LEU A 138 -2.07 0.79 10.65
C LEU A 138 -0.54 0.92 10.66
N ILE A 139 0.07 1.47 9.61
CA ILE A 139 1.52 1.35 9.40
C ILE A 139 2.31 2.54 9.94
N LEU A 140 1.88 3.76 9.60
CA LEU A 140 2.65 4.98 9.80
C LEU A 140 3.07 5.25 11.27
N PRO A 141 2.27 4.96 12.31
CA PRO A 141 2.66 5.23 13.69
C PRO A 141 3.64 4.18 14.28
N GLN A 142 4.10 3.21 13.49
CA GLN A 142 4.88 2.06 14.00
C GLN A 142 6.27 1.90 13.38
N VAL A 143 6.65 2.73 12.41
CA VAL A 143 7.78 2.45 11.51
C VAL A 143 8.85 3.53 11.56
N ASP A 144 10.12 3.14 11.53
CA ASP A 144 11.30 4.03 11.57
C ASP A 144 11.90 4.30 10.20
N SER A 145 11.58 3.49 9.18
CA SER A 145 12.06 3.64 7.80
C SER A 145 11.04 3.15 6.78
N ALA A 146 11.21 3.54 5.51
CA ALA A 146 10.41 3.05 4.39
C ALA A 146 10.52 1.53 4.25
N ARG A 147 11.72 0.99 4.44
CA ARG A 147 12.00 -0.45 4.38
C ARG A 147 11.29 -1.22 5.50
N GLU A 148 11.24 -0.67 6.72
CA GLU A 148 10.45 -1.24 7.82
C GLU A 148 8.96 -1.18 7.51
N ALA A 149 8.48 -0.09 6.90
CA ALA A 149 7.09 0.06 6.50
C ALA A 149 6.66 -0.99 5.46
N VAL A 150 7.49 -1.25 4.45
CA VAL A 150 7.28 -2.35 3.48
C VAL A 150 7.16 -3.69 4.20
N SER A 151 8.11 -4.00 5.08
CA SER A 151 8.11 -5.27 5.80
C SER A 151 6.95 -5.41 6.79
N LEU A 152 6.51 -4.32 7.43
CA LEU A 152 5.36 -4.35 8.33
C LEU A 152 4.04 -4.55 7.57
N LEU A 153 3.84 -3.81 6.46
CA LEU A 153 2.66 -3.96 5.60
C LEU A 153 2.57 -5.37 5.02
N GLY A 154 3.69 -5.88 4.50
CA GLY A 154 3.79 -7.23 3.99
C GLY A 154 3.43 -8.30 5.02
N ARG A 155 3.95 -8.18 6.26
CA ARG A 155 3.59 -9.10 7.35
C ARG A 155 2.11 -9.05 7.69
N TYR A 156 1.50 -7.86 7.74
CA TYR A 156 0.07 -7.75 7.99
C TYR A 156 -0.77 -8.38 6.88
N ILE A 157 -0.35 -8.26 5.62
CA ILE A 157 -1.01 -8.93 4.48
C ILE A 157 -0.87 -10.45 4.58
N GLU A 158 0.33 -10.96 4.88
CA GLU A 158 0.55 -12.40 5.05
C GLU A 158 -0.24 -13.00 6.23
N GLU A 159 -0.38 -12.26 7.33
CA GLU A 159 -1.01 -12.76 8.56
C GLU A 159 -2.54 -12.57 8.59
N TYR A 160 -3.04 -11.44 8.06
CA TYR A 160 -4.44 -11.04 8.18
C TYR A 160 -5.19 -10.97 6.86
N GLY A 161 -4.49 -11.14 5.73
CA GLY A 161 -5.06 -11.02 4.41
C GLY A 161 -5.45 -9.58 4.04
N ALA A 162 -5.77 -9.38 2.77
CA ALA A 162 -6.26 -8.13 2.21
C ALA A 162 -7.67 -8.32 1.63
N SER A 163 -8.49 -7.27 1.71
CA SER A 163 -9.81 -7.23 1.07
C SER A 163 -9.79 -6.56 -0.31
N GLU A 164 -8.65 -5.98 -0.68
CA GLU A 164 -8.43 -5.20 -1.90
C GLU A 164 -7.00 -5.42 -2.40
N VAL A 165 -6.77 -5.25 -3.70
CA VAL A 165 -5.42 -5.16 -4.28
C VAL A 165 -5.02 -3.70 -4.48
N ASN A 166 -3.85 -3.33 -3.95
CA ASN A 166 -3.44 -1.95 -3.83
C ASN A 166 -1.96 -1.77 -4.17
N GLY A 167 -1.67 -0.66 -4.84
CA GLY A 167 -0.35 -0.05 -4.95
C GLY A 167 -0.14 0.93 -3.79
N VAL A 168 1.01 0.87 -3.13
CA VAL A 168 1.35 1.75 -1.99
C VAL A 168 2.72 2.36 -2.22
N LEU A 169 2.81 3.67 -1.99
CA LEU A 169 4.04 4.44 -2.09
C LEU A 169 4.61 4.59 -0.68
N LEU A 170 5.81 4.08 -0.44
CA LEU A 170 6.50 4.19 0.84
C LEU A 170 7.86 4.84 0.63
N GLY A 171 8.24 5.78 1.49
CA GLY A 171 9.50 6.49 1.33
C GLY A 171 10.00 7.09 2.63
N ASP A 172 11.29 7.38 2.66
CA ASP A 172 11.97 8.13 3.72
C ASP A 172 13.05 9.01 3.05
N PRO A 173 13.86 9.80 3.79
CA PRO A 173 14.86 10.64 3.16
C PRO A 173 15.94 9.90 2.37
N GLN A 174 16.02 8.56 2.45
CA GLN A 174 17.05 7.76 1.80
C GLN A 174 16.51 6.88 0.67
N GLU A 175 15.33 6.28 0.82
CA GLU A 175 14.81 5.29 -0.12
C GLU A 175 13.33 5.54 -0.46
N ALA A 176 12.96 5.23 -1.71
CA ALA A 176 11.57 5.08 -2.16
C ALA A 176 11.31 3.60 -2.49
N TRP A 177 10.16 3.09 -2.08
CA TRP A 177 9.69 1.73 -2.29
C TRP A 177 8.26 1.74 -2.84
N TYR A 178 8.06 1.03 -3.94
CA TYR A 178 6.74 0.81 -4.51
C TYR A 178 6.27 -0.60 -4.18
N PHE A 179 5.10 -0.72 -3.56
CA PHE A 179 4.52 -1.97 -3.07
C PHE A 179 3.24 -2.30 -3.85
N GLU A 180 3.03 -3.56 -4.21
CA GLU A 180 1.79 -4.10 -4.76
C GLU A 180 1.39 -5.37 -4.01
N ASN A 181 0.13 -5.48 -3.59
CA ASN A 181 -0.45 -6.80 -3.28
C ASN A 181 -1.31 -7.28 -4.45
N GLY A 182 -1.12 -8.55 -4.80
CA GLY A 182 -1.68 -9.19 -5.99
C GLY A 182 -2.84 -10.12 -5.67
N SER A 183 -3.00 -10.47 -4.40
CA SER A 183 -4.06 -11.32 -3.87
C SER A 183 -4.32 -10.97 -2.40
N ALA A 184 -5.05 -11.82 -1.68
CA ALA A 184 -5.28 -11.62 -0.26
C ALA A 184 -3.97 -11.67 0.56
N HIS A 185 -3.01 -12.54 0.22
CA HIS A 185 -1.83 -12.79 1.04
C HIS A 185 -0.49 -12.62 0.29
N HIS A 186 -0.51 -12.48 -1.03
CA HIS A 186 0.71 -12.33 -1.83
C HIS A 186 0.97 -10.89 -2.28
N TRP A 187 2.22 -10.47 -2.10
CA TRP A 187 2.65 -9.10 -2.35
C TRP A 187 4.11 -9.05 -2.80
N ILE A 188 4.48 -7.95 -3.46
CA ILE A 188 5.84 -7.60 -3.85
C ILE A 188 6.08 -6.11 -3.60
N ALA A 189 7.31 -5.73 -3.32
CA ALA A 189 7.76 -4.36 -3.26
C ALA A 189 9.16 -4.22 -3.83
N VAL A 190 9.37 -3.15 -4.59
CA VAL A 190 10.62 -2.87 -5.30
C VAL A 190 11.10 -1.49 -4.89
N LYS A 191 12.39 -1.38 -4.56
CA LYS A 191 13.03 -0.10 -4.34
C LYS A 191 13.17 0.64 -5.66
N VAL A 192 12.69 1.87 -5.71
CA VAL A 192 12.88 2.75 -6.88
C VAL A 192 14.37 3.14 -6.94
N PRO A 193 15.07 2.93 -8.07
CA PRO A 193 16.46 3.35 -8.21
C PRO A 193 16.61 4.86 -7.96
N GLN A 194 17.75 5.26 -7.40
CA GLN A 194 17.94 6.65 -6.94
C GLN A 194 17.88 7.66 -8.09
N ASP A 195 18.31 7.28 -9.28
CA ASP A 195 18.37 8.08 -10.51
C ASP A 195 17.12 7.91 -11.40
N SER A 196 16.10 7.23 -10.90
CA SER A 196 14.92 6.86 -11.68
C SER A 196 13.62 7.37 -11.06
N TYR A 197 12.57 7.38 -11.88
CA TYR A 197 11.20 7.62 -11.44
C TYR A 197 10.28 6.50 -11.95
N ILE A 198 9.12 6.36 -11.32
CA ILE A 198 8.04 5.50 -11.79
C ILE A 198 6.75 6.29 -11.93
N ALA A 199 5.91 5.87 -12.87
CA ALA A 199 4.54 6.34 -13.03
C ALA A 199 3.59 5.14 -13.02
N VAL A 200 2.57 5.20 -12.17
CA VAL A 200 1.67 4.08 -11.89
C VAL A 200 0.22 4.54 -12.00
N ALA A 201 -0.57 3.81 -12.78
CA ALA A 201 -2.02 4.00 -12.91
C ALA A 201 -2.78 2.99 -12.02
N ASN A 202 -3.90 2.43 -12.48
CA ASN A 202 -4.72 1.46 -11.72
C ASN A 202 -4.58 0.03 -12.26
N GLY A 203 -3.35 -0.35 -12.64
CA GLY A 203 -3.01 -1.71 -13.03
C GLY A 203 -1.63 -2.05 -12.47
N MET A 204 -1.42 -3.32 -12.12
CA MET A 204 -0.13 -3.78 -11.57
C MET A 204 0.99 -3.54 -12.59
N ARG A 205 2.19 -3.22 -12.10
CA ARG A 205 3.33 -2.84 -12.96
C ARG A 205 4.65 -3.50 -12.58
N VAL A 206 4.78 -4.16 -11.43
CA VAL A 206 6.06 -4.78 -11.07
C VAL A 206 6.34 -5.98 -11.97
N HIS A 207 7.40 -5.90 -12.79
CA HIS A 207 7.78 -6.97 -13.71
C HIS A 207 9.29 -7.00 -13.96
N GLY A 208 9.80 -8.14 -14.42
CA GLY A 208 11.20 -8.33 -14.78
C GLY A 208 12.17 -8.19 -13.61
N VAL A 209 11.73 -8.53 -12.39
CA VAL A 209 12.53 -8.33 -11.16
C VAL A 209 13.14 -9.62 -10.66
N ASP A 210 14.37 -9.53 -10.13
CA ASP A 210 15.00 -10.64 -9.43
C ASP A 210 14.48 -10.71 -7.98
N LEU A 211 13.74 -11.78 -7.65
CA LEU A 211 13.17 -11.97 -6.31
C LEU A 211 14.24 -12.15 -5.22
N ASP A 212 15.49 -12.46 -5.58
CA ASP A 212 16.60 -12.59 -4.64
C ASP A 212 17.41 -11.28 -4.49
N SER A 213 17.04 -10.23 -5.24
CA SER A 213 17.68 -8.91 -5.15
C SER A 213 17.43 -8.25 -3.78
N PRO A 214 18.44 -7.58 -3.18
CA PRO A 214 18.26 -6.81 -1.94
C PRO A 214 17.32 -5.60 -2.09
N ASP A 215 17.02 -5.21 -3.34
CA ASP A 215 16.11 -4.14 -3.72
C ASP A 215 14.69 -4.64 -3.98
N VAL A 216 14.43 -5.93 -3.75
CA VAL A 216 13.12 -6.56 -3.84
C VAL A 216 12.74 -7.16 -2.48
N LYS A 217 11.47 -7.02 -2.11
CA LYS A 217 10.85 -7.69 -0.96
C LYS A 217 9.54 -8.29 -1.40
N CYS A 218 9.20 -9.48 -0.95
CA CYS A 218 7.93 -10.11 -1.31
C CYS A 218 7.42 -11.04 -0.22
N SER A 219 6.15 -11.44 -0.34
CA SER A 219 5.55 -12.47 0.50
C SER A 219 6.35 -13.78 0.44
N ARG A 220 6.40 -14.51 1.55
CA ARG A 220 7.02 -15.83 1.58
C ARG A 220 6.29 -16.79 0.64
N GLY A 221 7.05 -17.52 -0.18
CA GLY A 221 6.48 -18.52 -1.10
C GLY A 221 5.85 -17.93 -2.37
N LEU A 222 6.07 -16.64 -2.69
CA LEU A 222 5.47 -15.98 -3.85
C LEU A 222 5.71 -16.74 -5.16
N TYR A 223 6.97 -17.13 -5.41
CA TYR A 223 7.36 -17.83 -6.63
C TYR A 223 6.68 -19.21 -6.70
N GLU A 224 6.75 -19.99 -5.62
CA GLU A 224 6.17 -21.32 -5.52
C GLU A 224 4.65 -21.29 -5.69
N PHE A 225 3.99 -20.26 -5.16
CA PHE A 225 2.57 -20.04 -5.31
C PHE A 225 2.19 -19.78 -6.78
N ALA A 226 2.94 -18.90 -7.46
CA ALA A 226 2.72 -18.58 -8.87
C ALA A 226 2.92 -19.81 -9.77
N VAL A 227 3.95 -20.61 -9.53
CA VAL A 227 4.22 -21.87 -10.25
C VAL A 227 3.10 -22.89 -10.02
N THR A 228 2.71 -23.09 -8.76
CA THR A 228 1.73 -24.12 -8.37
C THR A 228 0.35 -23.85 -8.96
N HIS A 229 -0.04 -22.58 -9.08
CA HIS A 229 -1.35 -22.18 -9.61
C HIS A 229 -1.31 -21.81 -11.10
N GLY A 230 -0.17 -21.96 -11.79
CA GLY A 230 -0.04 -21.65 -13.21
C GLY A 230 -0.37 -20.18 -13.53
N LEU A 231 0.10 -19.27 -12.66
CA LEU A 231 -0.13 -17.84 -12.81
C LEU A 231 0.74 -17.22 -13.91
N LEU A 232 1.88 -17.86 -14.22
CA LEU A 232 2.76 -17.50 -15.33
C LEU A 232 3.00 -18.72 -16.22
N ASP A 233 3.08 -18.50 -17.53
CA ASP A 233 3.40 -19.56 -18.50
C ASP A 233 4.88 -19.99 -18.41
N HIS A 234 5.77 -19.02 -18.17
CA HIS A 234 7.21 -19.21 -18.07
C HIS A 234 7.76 -18.51 -16.81
N PRO A 235 7.47 -19.03 -15.60
CA PRO A 235 7.94 -18.41 -14.37
C PRO A 235 9.47 -18.48 -14.27
N ASP A 236 10.09 -17.32 -14.02
CA ASP A 236 11.51 -17.17 -13.72
C ASP A 236 11.66 -16.37 -12.42
N ARG A 237 12.42 -16.90 -11.46
CA ARG A 237 12.65 -16.25 -10.17
C ARG A 237 13.53 -15.00 -10.31
N HIS A 238 14.44 -14.99 -11.27
CA HIS A 238 15.39 -13.90 -11.49
C HIS A 238 14.90 -12.84 -12.49
N SER A 239 13.73 -13.08 -13.10
CA SER A 239 13.04 -12.15 -14.00
C SER A 239 11.52 -12.28 -13.81
N PHE A 240 11.07 -12.17 -12.57
CA PHE A 240 9.69 -12.43 -12.18
C PHE A 240 8.75 -11.32 -12.65
N ASP A 241 7.63 -11.70 -13.28
CA ASP A 241 6.56 -10.78 -13.69
C ASP A 241 5.36 -10.87 -12.73
N PHE A 242 5.33 -9.98 -11.73
CA PHE A 242 4.23 -9.94 -10.76
C PHE A 242 2.94 -9.39 -11.40
N ALA A 243 3.09 -8.40 -12.28
CA ALA A 243 1.96 -7.77 -12.96
C ALA A 243 1.20 -8.75 -13.87
N GLU A 244 1.91 -9.60 -14.62
CA GLU A 244 1.30 -10.66 -15.41
C GLU A 244 0.70 -11.76 -14.52
N ALA A 245 1.42 -12.18 -13.48
CA ALA A 245 0.98 -13.25 -12.59
C ALA A 245 -0.35 -12.92 -11.87
N PHE A 246 -0.49 -11.70 -11.36
CA PHE A 246 -1.60 -11.33 -10.47
C PHE A 246 -2.55 -10.29 -11.06
N GLY A 247 -2.11 -9.52 -12.05
CA GLY A 247 -2.83 -8.33 -12.51
C GLY A 247 -3.57 -8.48 -13.83
N VAL A 248 -4.40 -7.47 -14.12
CA VAL A 248 -4.93 -7.23 -15.47
C VAL A 248 -4.04 -6.20 -16.16
N VAL A 249 -3.25 -6.66 -17.13
CA VAL A 249 -2.30 -5.81 -17.87
C VAL A 249 -2.91 -5.28 -19.17
N GLY A 250 -2.45 -4.11 -19.63
CA GLY A 250 -2.79 -3.59 -20.96
C GLY A 250 -4.11 -2.83 -21.10
N ASP A 251 -4.81 -2.53 -19.99
CA ASP A 251 -6.01 -1.67 -20.03
C ASP A 251 -5.67 -0.27 -20.60
N PRO A 252 -6.30 0.17 -21.71
CA PRO A 252 -6.10 1.49 -22.32
C PRO A 252 -6.21 2.66 -21.32
N TYR A 253 -7.18 2.61 -20.40
CA TYR A 253 -7.39 3.64 -19.39
C TYR A 253 -6.17 3.83 -18.48
N ASN A 254 -5.40 2.77 -18.29
CA ASN A 254 -4.20 2.76 -17.46
C ASN A 254 -2.93 3.03 -18.27
N VAL A 255 -2.75 2.34 -19.41
CA VAL A 255 -1.50 2.46 -20.19
C VAL A 255 -1.32 3.84 -20.81
N ASP A 256 -2.41 4.51 -21.21
CA ASP A 256 -2.32 5.86 -21.81
C ASP A 256 -1.83 6.90 -20.80
N ARG A 257 -2.28 6.83 -19.54
CA ARG A 257 -1.83 7.72 -18.47
C ARG A 257 -0.34 7.54 -18.18
N VAL A 258 0.13 6.30 -18.14
CA VAL A 258 1.55 6.03 -17.92
C VAL A 258 2.38 6.46 -19.13
N TRP A 259 1.91 6.20 -20.35
CA TRP A 259 2.57 6.65 -21.57
C TRP A 259 2.73 8.17 -21.60
N LEU A 260 1.68 8.92 -21.27
CA LEU A 260 1.73 10.38 -21.18
C LEU A 260 2.74 10.87 -20.15
N ALA A 261 2.86 10.19 -19.01
CA ALA A 261 3.84 10.54 -17.97
C ALA A 261 5.29 10.23 -18.38
N GLN A 262 5.50 9.23 -19.25
CA GLN A 262 6.83 8.81 -19.72
C GLN A 262 7.26 9.48 -21.03
N LYS A 263 6.34 10.12 -21.73
CA LYS A 263 6.59 10.79 -22.99
C LYS A 263 7.49 12.01 -22.77
N SER A 264 8.70 11.95 -23.31
CA SER A 264 9.67 13.05 -23.38
C SER A 264 9.26 14.11 -24.41
#